data_AF-A0A3C0CUR3-F1
#
_entry.id   AF-A0A3C0CUR3-F1
#
_cell.length_a   1.000
_cell.length_b   1.000
_cell.length_c   1.000
_cell.angle_alpha   90.00
_cell.angle_beta   90.00
_cell.angle_gamma   90.00
#
_symmetry.space_group_name_H-M   'P 1'
#
loop_
_entity.id
_entity.type
_entity.pdbx_description
1 polymer ?
#
loop_
_entity_poly.entity_id
_entity_poly.type
_entity_poly.pdbx_seq_one_letter_code
_entity_poly.pdbx_strand_id
1 'polypeptide(L)'
;ADLPMLGQAKKVVVTKEETTIIEGKGTEAAIQGRIAQIKNQIESTESDYDREKLQERLAKLSGGVAVIEVGAATETELKEKKHRIEDALSATR
;
A
#
# COMPACT_ATOMS: atom_id res chain seq x y z
N ALA A 1 -11.29 24.57 0.67
CA ALA A 1 -11.03 23.43 -0.23
C ALA A 1 -12.33 22.65 -0.34
N ASP A 2 -12.89 22.53 -1.53
CA ASP A 2 -14.14 21.79 -1.73
C ASP A 2 -13.87 20.28 -1.80
N LEU A 3 -14.86 19.48 -1.38
CA LEU A 3 -14.84 18.02 -1.40
C LEU A 3 -14.30 17.38 -2.70
N PRO A 4 -14.51 17.93 -3.91
CA PRO A 4 -13.96 17.38 -5.15
C PRO A 4 -12.43 17.42 -5.25
N MET A 5 -11.75 18.26 -4.45
CA MET A 5 -10.29 18.38 -4.45
C MET A 5 -9.60 17.35 -3.53
N LEU A 6 -10.37 16.62 -2.71
CA LEU A 6 -9.85 15.65 -1.74
C LEU A 6 -9.80 14.24 -2.35
N GLY A 7 -8.78 13.47 -1.95
CA GLY A 7 -8.67 12.05 -2.29
C GLY A 7 -9.66 11.18 -1.51
N GLN A 8 -10.00 10.01 -2.05
CA GLN A 8 -10.87 9.03 -1.40
C GLN A 8 -10.16 7.67 -1.31
N ALA A 9 -10.42 6.93 -0.24
CA ALA A 9 -9.99 5.55 -0.05
C ALA A 9 -11.08 4.76 0.70
N LYS A 10 -11.11 3.44 0.53
CA LYS A 10 -12.08 2.59 1.23
C LYS A 10 -11.74 2.39 2.70
N LYS A 11 -10.47 2.15 3.01
CA LYS A 11 -10.02 1.90 4.38
C LYS A 11 -8.64 2.52 4.59
N VAL A 12 -8.47 3.16 5.73
CA VAL A 12 -7.18 3.71 6.19
C VAL A 12 -6.89 3.09 7.54
N VAL A 13 -5.71 2.49 7.70
CA VAL A 13 -5.23 1.91 8.94
C VAL A 13 -4.02 2.68 9.39
N VAL A 14 -4.06 3.22 10.62
CA VAL A 14 -2.98 4.00 11.21
C VAL A 14 -2.47 3.25 12.43
N THR A 15 -1.18 2.91 12.44
CA THR A 15 -0.47 2.36 13.59
C THR A 15 0.50 3.42 14.15
N LYS A 16 1.28 3.07 15.19
CA LYS A 16 2.27 3.99 15.78
C LYS A 16 3.34 4.42 14.77
N GLU A 17 3.72 3.53 13.85
CA GLU A 17 4.87 3.71 12.97
C GLU A 17 4.48 3.78 11.48
N GLU A 18 3.33 3.21 11.10
CA GLU A 18 2.93 3.07 9.70
C GLU A 18 1.50 3.56 9.45
N THR A 19 1.25 4.02 8.22
CA THR A 19 -0.09 4.35 7.72
C THR A 19 -0.33 3.64 6.41
N THR A 20 -1.37 2.81 6.36
CA THR A 20 -1.72 2.00 5.20
C THR A 20 -3.05 2.48 4.62
N ILE A 21 -3.04 2.85 3.34
CA ILE A 21 -4.23 3.29 2.59
C ILE A 21 -4.61 2.15 1.64
N ILE A 22 -5.82 1.62 1.82
CA ILE A 22 -6.33 0.44 1.10
C ILE A 22 -7.45 0.89 0.16
N GLU A 23 -7.36 0.45 -1.10
CA GLU A 23 -8.31 0.75 -2.19
C GLU A 23 -8.58 2.27 -2.32
N GLY A 24 -7.55 3.02 -2.72
CA GLY A 24 -7.68 4.41 -3.14
C GLY A 24 -8.50 4.56 -4.42
N LYS A 25 -9.31 5.61 -4.55
CA LYS A 25 -10.13 5.89 -5.76
C LYS A 25 -9.43 6.76 -6.80
N GLY A 26 -8.10 6.64 -6.91
CA GLY A 26 -7.36 7.25 -8.01
C GLY A 26 -7.68 6.56 -9.33
N THR A 27 -7.62 7.29 -10.45
CA THR A 27 -7.77 6.65 -11.77
C THR A 27 -6.54 5.83 -12.10
N GLU A 28 -6.74 4.64 -12.67
CA GLU A 28 -5.64 3.76 -13.07
C GLU A 28 -4.66 4.46 -14.03
N ALA A 29 -5.20 5.26 -14.97
CA ALA A 29 -4.40 6.07 -15.88
C ALA A 29 -3.48 7.06 -15.17
N ALA A 30 -3.95 7.74 -14.11
CA ALA A 30 -3.12 8.66 -13.33
C ALA A 30 -2.01 7.92 -12.56
N ILE A 31 -2.32 6.73 -12.03
CA ILE A 31 -1.34 5.89 -11.32
C ILE A 31 -0.26 5.41 -12.30
N GLN A 32 -0.65 4.88 -13.46
CA GLN A 32 0.29 4.42 -14.49
C GLN A 32 1.14 5.57 -15.04
N GLY A 33 0.53 6.75 -15.26
CA GLY A 33 1.26 7.95 -15.63
C GLY A 33 2.30 8.34 -14.60
N ARG A 34 1.98 8.22 -13.30
CA ARG A 34 2.93 8.49 -12.22
C ARG A 34 4.06 7.45 -12.16
N ILE A 35 3.75 6.17 -12.37
CA ILE A 35 4.74 5.09 -12.44
C ILE A 35 5.73 5.36 -13.59
N ALA A 36 5.24 5.68 -14.78
CA ALA A 36 6.07 5.99 -15.94
C ALA A 36 6.97 7.21 -15.68
N GLN A 37 6.41 8.27 -15.08
CA GLN A 37 7.19 9.47 -14.72
C GLN A 37 8.35 9.13 -13.76
N ILE A 38 8.10 8.31 -12.74
CA ILE A 38 9.13 7.94 -11.76
C ILE A 38 10.20 7.05 -12.41
N LYS A 39 9.82 6.12 -13.29
CA LYS A 39 10.79 5.30 -14.05
C LYS A 39 11.74 6.16 -14.87
N ASN A 40 11.21 7.14 -15.60
CA ASN A 40 12.05 8.07 -16.37
C ASN A 40 12.98 8.90 -15.45
N GLN A 41 12.49 9.31 -14.27
CA GLN A 41 13.30 10.04 -13.29
C GLN A 41 14.47 9.19 -12.73
N ILE A 42 14.23 7.89 -12.50
CA ILE A 42 15.27 6.94 -12.06
C ILE A 42 16.37 6.82 -13.10
N GLU A 43 16.02 6.76 -14.39
CA GLU A 43 16.98 6.66 -15.50
C GLU A 43 17.78 7.95 -15.69
N SER A 44 17.15 9.12 -15.47
CA SER A 44 17.80 10.41 -15.63
C SER A 44 18.67 10.85 -14.44
N THR A 45 18.59 10.17 -13.29
CA THR A 45 19.30 10.60 -12.08
C THR A 45 20.68 9.95 -11.96
N GLU A 46 21.67 10.79 -11.73
CA GLU A 46 23.06 10.38 -11.47
C GLU A 46 23.33 10.18 -9.97
N SER A 47 22.43 10.69 -9.11
CA SER A 47 22.50 10.56 -7.66
C SER A 47 21.96 9.20 -7.20
N ASP A 48 22.82 8.40 -6.57
CA ASP A 48 22.41 7.09 -6.03
C ASP A 48 21.37 7.23 -4.91
N TYR A 49 21.45 8.29 -4.11
CA TYR A 49 20.45 8.61 -3.08
C TYR A 49 19.06 8.84 -3.68
N ASP A 50 18.99 9.64 -4.76
CA ASP A 50 17.71 9.91 -5.43
C ASP A 50 17.18 8.67 -6.13
N ARG A 51 18.07 7.85 -6.70
CA ARG A 51 17.71 6.57 -7.31
C ARG A 51 17.03 5.65 -6.29
N GLU A 52 17.62 5.49 -5.11
CA GLU A 52 17.07 4.66 -4.02
C GLU A 52 15.69 5.18 -3.58
N LYS A 53 15.54 6.49 -3.36
CA LYS A 53 14.27 7.07 -2.91
C LYS A 53 13.17 6.98 -3.97
N LEU A 54 13.52 7.12 -5.25
CA LEU A 54 12.58 6.93 -6.35
C LEU A 54 12.17 5.47 -6.50
N GLN A 55 13.09 4.53 -6.29
CA GLN A 55 12.78 3.09 -6.28
C GLN A 55 11.86 2.71 -5.11
N GLU A 56 12.09 3.21 -3.89
CA GLU A 56 11.19 3.01 -2.75
C GLU A 56 9.76 3.49 -3.07
N ARG A 57 9.67 4.67 -3.69
CA ARG A 57 8.38 5.25 -4.08
C ARG A 57 7.70 4.46 -5.20
N LEU A 58 8.47 4.02 -6.20
CA LEU A 58 7.99 3.17 -7.28
C LEU A 58 7.40 1.87 -6.71
N ALA A 59 8.12 1.22 -5.82
CA ALA A 59 7.69 -0.02 -5.17
C ALA A 59 6.37 0.16 -4.43
N LYS A 60 6.18 1.28 -3.70
CA LYS A 60 4.91 1.59 -3.03
C LYS A 60 3.73 1.78 -3.99
N LEU A 61 3.98 2.29 -5.20
CA LEU A 61 2.93 2.49 -6.20
C LEU A 61 2.61 1.23 -7.00
N SER A 62 3.63 0.41 -7.32
CA SER A 62 3.45 -0.81 -8.12
C SER A 62 3.08 -2.04 -7.29
N GLY A 63 3.53 -2.11 -6.02
CA GLY A 63 3.34 -3.26 -5.15
C GLY A 63 1.91 -3.40 -4.61
N GLY A 64 1.15 -2.30 -4.57
CA GLY A 64 -0.22 -2.29 -4.06
C GLY A 64 -0.33 -2.74 -2.61
N VAL A 65 -1.54 -3.13 -2.21
CA VAL A 65 -1.83 -3.68 -0.87
C VAL A 65 -2.71 -4.91 -1.03
N ALA A 66 -2.21 -6.07 -0.59
CA ALA A 66 -3.00 -7.30 -0.54
C ALA A 66 -3.82 -7.35 0.75
N VAL A 67 -5.08 -7.76 0.65
CA VAL A 67 -5.99 -7.93 1.78
C VAL A 67 -6.40 -9.40 1.87
N ILE A 68 -6.17 -10.01 3.03
CA ILE A 68 -6.58 -11.40 3.31
C ILE A 68 -7.79 -11.34 4.24
N GLU A 69 -8.92 -11.88 3.78
CA GLU A 69 -10.15 -11.96 4.56
C GLU A 69 -10.28 -13.35 5.20
N VAL A 70 -10.44 -13.37 6.53
CA VAL A 70 -10.54 -14.61 7.32
C VAL A 70 -11.93 -14.68 7.93
N GLY A 71 -12.65 -15.78 7.68
CA GLY A 71 -13.98 -16.04 8.21
C GLY A 71 -14.02 -17.15 9.27
N ALA A 72 -14.97 -17.05 10.19
CA ALA A 72 -15.28 -18.08 11.18
C ALA A 72 -16.76 -18.04 11.62
N ALA A 73 -17.24 -19.11 12.25
CA ALA A 73 -18.63 -19.23 12.69
C ALA A 73 -18.89 -18.49 14.02
N THR A 74 -17.88 -18.39 14.88
CA THR A 74 -17.96 -17.69 16.17
C THR A 74 -16.87 -16.62 16.31
N GLU A 75 -17.09 -15.62 17.17
CA GLU A 75 -16.12 -14.53 17.40
C GLU A 75 -14.79 -15.05 17.96
N THR A 76 -14.84 -16.05 18.83
CA THR A 76 -13.64 -16.66 19.42
C THR A 76 -12.78 -17.33 18.36
N GLU A 77 -13.38 -18.10 17.46
CA GLU A 77 -12.67 -18.73 16.34
C GLU A 77 -12.13 -17.70 15.34
N LEU A 78 -12.86 -16.60 15.12
CA LEU A 78 -12.41 -15.53 14.23
C LEU A 78 -11.10 -14.91 14.73
N LYS A 79 -11.05 -14.58 16.03
CA LYS A 79 -9.84 -14.00 16.66
C LYS A 79 -8.70 -15.00 16.65
N GLU A 80 -8.97 -16.26 16.94
CA GLU A 80 -7.97 -17.33 16.96
C GLU A 80 -7.34 -17.55 15.58
N LYS A 81 -8.17 -17.73 14.53
CA LYS A 81 -7.69 -17.88 13.15
C LYS A 81 -6.97 -16.63 12.65
N LYS A 82 -7.47 -15.44 12.99
CA LYS A 82 -6.84 -14.18 12.62
C LYS A 82 -5.42 -14.11 13.19
N HIS A 83 -5.25 -14.31 14.50
CA HIS A 83 -3.92 -14.26 15.13
C HIS A 83 -2.99 -15.32 14.55
N ARG A 84 -3.49 -16.54 14.31
CA ARG A 84 -2.70 -17.61 13.70
C ARG A 84 -2.17 -17.24 12.30
N ILE A 85 -3.00 -16.57 11.49
CA ILE A 85 -2.62 -16.12 10.14
C ILE A 85 -1.66 -14.92 10.23
N GLU A 86 -1.89 -13.98 11.16
CA GLU A 86 -0.98 -12.85 11.39
C GLU A 86 0.41 -13.33 11.83
N ASP A 87 0.47 -14.32 12.72
CA ASP A 87 1.73 -14.93 13.17
C ASP A 87 2.45 -15.66 12.02
N ALA A 88 1.71 -16.46 11.24
CA ALA A 88 2.28 -17.18 10.10
C ALA A 88 2.80 -16.22 9.02
N LEU A 89 2.07 -15.13 8.74
CA LEU A 89 2.52 -14.10 7.80
C LEU A 89 3.77 -13.40 8.34
N SER A 90 3.83 -13.10 9.63
CA SER A 90 4.99 -12.43 10.23
C SER A 90 6.23 -13.32 10.25
N ALA A 91 6.06 -14.64 10.35
CA ALA A 91 7.17 -15.60 10.29
C ALA A 91 7.74 -15.81 8.87
N THR A 92 6.96 -15.44 7.84
CA THR A 92 7.34 -15.63 6.43
C THR A 92 7.66 -14.32 5.70
N ARG A 93 7.39 -13.17 6.33
CA ARG A 93 7.68 -11.81 5.85
C ARG A 93 9.09 -11.38 6.21
#